data_AF-A0A7V3X3D0-F1
#
_entry.id   AF-A0A7V3X3D0-F1
#
_cell.length_a   1.000
_cell.length_b   1.000
_cell.length_c   1.000
_cell.angle_alpha   90.00
_cell.angle_beta   90.00
_cell.angle_gamma   90.00
#
_symmetry.space_group_name_H-M   'P 1'
#
loop_
_entity.id
_entity.type
_entity.pdbx_description
1 polymer ?
#
loop_
_entity_poly.entity_id
_entity_poly.type
_entity_poly.pdbx_seq_one_letter_code
_entity_poly.pdbx_strand_id
1 'polypeptide(L)'
;MMDSTTKPTEEISVREVFGVDTDMPVKKFEERTERVPEIDPTYKFDPETTLAILAGFSHNRRVIIQGYHGTGKSTHIEQVAARLNWPCVRVNLDSHISRIDLIGKDAIK
;
A
#
# COMPACT_ATOMS: atom_id res chain seq x y z
N MET A 1 -2.57 -0.65 -18.51
CA MET A 1 -2.63 0.43 -17.50
C MET A 1 -4.02 0.39 -16.92
N MET A 2 -4.17 0.34 -15.58
CA MET A 2 -5.49 0.45 -14.95
C MET A 2 -6.10 1.83 -15.23
N ASP A 3 -7.40 1.87 -15.49
CA ASP A 3 -8.14 3.11 -15.61
C ASP A 3 -8.17 3.81 -14.23
N SER A 4 -8.08 5.14 -14.24
CA SER A 4 -8.19 6.01 -13.07
C SER A 4 -9.49 5.84 -12.26
N THR A 5 -10.47 5.11 -12.81
CA THR A 5 -11.76 4.82 -12.19
C THR A 5 -11.89 3.41 -11.60
N THR A 6 -10.87 2.54 -11.77
CA THR A 6 -10.91 1.17 -11.26
C THR A 6 -10.93 1.15 -9.73
N LYS A 7 -11.86 0.39 -9.15
CA LYS A 7 -12.00 0.20 -7.70
C LYS A 7 -11.71 -1.25 -7.32
N PRO A 8 -11.21 -1.51 -6.10
CA PRO A 8 -11.05 -2.88 -5.62
C PRO A 8 -12.42 -3.52 -5.42
N THR A 9 -12.63 -4.71 -5.98
CA THR A 9 -13.94 -5.38 -6.04
C THR A 9 -13.99 -6.65 -5.20
N GLU A 10 -12.89 -7.40 -5.14
CA GLU A 10 -12.82 -8.71 -4.50
C GLU A 10 -12.58 -8.57 -2.99
N GLU A 11 -13.48 -9.12 -2.18
CA GLU A 11 -13.33 -9.17 -0.72
C GLU A 11 -12.35 -10.25 -0.31
N ILE A 12 -11.58 -9.97 0.75
CA ILE A 12 -10.57 -10.91 1.27
C ILE A 12 -10.77 -11.15 2.76
N SER A 13 -10.43 -12.37 3.20
CA SER A 13 -10.31 -12.68 4.61
C SER A 13 -8.98 -12.15 5.14
N VAL A 14 -9.05 -11.13 6.01
CA VAL A 14 -7.84 -10.54 6.63
C VAL A 14 -7.11 -11.60 7.47
N ARG A 15 -7.86 -12.50 8.10
CA ARG A 15 -7.32 -13.63 8.87
C ARG A 15 -6.51 -14.57 8.01
N GLU A 16 -7.01 -14.94 6.83
CA GLU A 16 -6.30 -15.87 5.92
C GLU A 16 -5.09 -15.21 5.25
N VAL A 17 -5.24 -13.95 4.84
CA VAL A 17 -4.21 -13.26 4.04
C VAL A 17 -3.05 -12.74 4.90
N PHE A 18 -3.36 -12.23 6.09
CA PHE A 18 -2.40 -11.55 6.97
C PHE A 18 -2.16 -12.24 8.30
N GLY A 19 -2.96 -13.27 8.66
CA GLY A 19 -2.88 -13.91 9.97
C GLY A 19 -3.38 -13.03 11.11
N VAL A 20 -4.15 -11.98 10.81
CA VAL A 20 -4.68 -11.03 11.80
C VAL A 20 -6.15 -11.31 12.02
N ASP A 21 -6.53 -11.54 13.28
CA ASP A 21 -7.90 -11.86 13.63
C ASP A 21 -8.78 -10.59 13.67
N THR A 22 -9.56 -10.37 12.61
CA THR A 22 -10.52 -9.27 12.49
C THR A 22 -11.57 -9.56 11.41
N ASP A 23 -12.77 -9.01 11.59
CA ASP A 23 -13.85 -9.01 10.61
C ASP A 23 -13.86 -7.74 9.72
N MET A 24 -12.76 -6.98 9.73
CA MET A 24 -12.65 -5.75 8.96
C MET A 24 -12.86 -6.04 7.45
N PRO A 25 -13.80 -5.35 6.77
CA PRO A 25 -13.98 -5.52 5.34
C PRO A 25 -12.80 -4.89 4.58
N VAL A 26 -12.11 -5.71 3.80
CA VAL A 26 -10.98 -5.29 2.96
C VAL A 26 -11.17 -5.84 1.56
N LYS A 27 -10.86 -5.00 0.56
CA LYS A 27 -10.92 -5.37 -0.84
C LYS A 27 -9.56 -5.31 -1.51
N LYS A 28 -9.32 -6.24 -2.42
CA LYS A 28 -8.17 -6.26 -3.32
C LYS A 28 -8.59 -5.94 -4.75
N PHE A 29 -7.61 -5.58 -5.57
CA PHE A 29 -7.81 -5.49 -7.01
C PHE A 29 -7.71 -6.88 -7.64
N GLU A 30 -8.53 -7.13 -8.65
CA GLU A 30 -8.52 -8.39 -9.42
C GLU A 30 -7.28 -8.49 -10.32
N GLU A 31 -7.03 -7.47 -11.14
CA GLU A 31 -5.93 -7.48 -12.11
C GLU A 31 -4.62 -6.97 -11.49
N ARG A 32 -3.54 -7.75 -11.64
CA ARG A 32 -2.19 -7.33 -11.24
C ARG A 32 -1.61 -6.36 -12.26
N THR A 33 -0.89 -5.36 -11.78
CA THR A 33 -0.15 -4.41 -12.63
C THR A 33 1.34 -4.41 -12.28
N GLU A 34 2.17 -3.87 -13.16
CA GLU A 34 3.63 -3.74 -12.96
C GLU A 34 4.02 -2.92 -11.72
N ARG A 35 3.10 -2.11 -11.19
CA ARG A 35 3.33 -1.28 -10.00
C ARG A 35 2.95 -1.98 -8.70
N VAL A 36 2.40 -3.19 -8.77
CA VAL A 36 2.11 -3.98 -7.57
C VAL A 36 3.43 -4.58 -7.09
N PRO A 37 3.82 -4.41 -5.82
CA PRO A 37 5.06 -4.99 -5.31
C PRO A 37 5.06 -6.53 -5.38
N GLU A 38 6.26 -7.11 -5.36
CA GLU A 38 6.44 -8.56 -5.29
C GLU A 38 6.07 -9.09 -3.90
N ILE A 39 5.46 -10.28 -3.89
CA ILE A 39 5.07 -10.94 -2.64
C ILE A 39 6.30 -11.64 -2.05
N ASP A 40 6.62 -11.31 -0.80
CA ASP A 40 7.50 -12.11 0.03
C ASP A 40 6.65 -13.12 0.82
N PRO A 41 6.75 -14.43 0.53
CA PRO A 41 5.98 -15.47 1.23
C PRO A 41 6.46 -15.68 2.67
N THR A 42 7.66 -15.21 3.02
CA THR A 42 8.26 -15.37 4.35
C THR A 42 7.98 -14.19 5.28
N TYR A 43 7.36 -13.12 4.76
CA TYR A 43 7.07 -11.92 5.53
C TYR A 43 6.13 -12.20 6.69
N LYS A 44 6.47 -11.65 7.86
CA LYS A 44 5.66 -11.75 9.08
C LYS A 44 4.99 -10.42 9.35
N PHE A 45 3.67 -10.40 9.30
CA PHE A 45 2.88 -9.21 9.57
C PHE A 45 2.75 -8.97 11.08
N ASP A 46 3.19 -7.80 11.51
CA ASP A 46 2.77 -7.22 12.79
C ASP A 46 1.25 -6.86 12.75
N PRO A 47 0.41 -7.40 13.65
CA PRO A 47 -1.04 -7.21 13.58
C PRO A 47 -1.49 -5.76 13.68
N GLU A 48 -0.94 -4.97 14.60
CA GLU A 48 -1.38 -3.60 14.86
C GLU A 48 -1.08 -2.69 13.66
N THR A 49 0.16 -2.74 13.17
CA THR A 49 0.59 -1.98 11.99
C THR A 49 -0.21 -2.38 10.76
N THR A 50 -0.50 -3.67 10.60
CA THR A 50 -1.30 -4.18 9.48
C THR A 50 -2.71 -3.61 9.50
N LEU A 51 -3.41 -3.64 10.64
CA LEU A 51 -4.76 -3.09 10.76
C LEU A 51 -4.80 -1.59 10.42
N ALA A 52 -3.81 -0.83 10.87
CA ALA A 52 -3.72 0.59 10.55
C ALA A 52 -3.57 0.83 9.03
N ILE A 53 -2.72 0.05 8.34
CA ILE A 53 -2.53 0.15 6.89
C ILE A 53 -3.81 -0.26 6.15
N LEU A 54 -4.43 -1.37 6.55
CA LEU A 54 -5.67 -1.87 5.96
C LEU A 54 -6.79 -0.81 6.08
N ALA A 55 -6.91 -0.14 7.23
CA ALA A 55 -7.84 0.97 7.41
C ALA A 55 -7.54 2.14 6.46
N GLY A 56 -6.27 2.41 6.19
CA GLY A 56 -5.84 3.36 5.17
C GLY A 56 -6.37 3.02 3.77
N PHE A 57 -6.19 1.76 3.36
CA PHE A 57 -6.58 1.26 2.03
C PHE A 57 -8.11 1.20 1.87
N SER A 58 -8.81 0.57 2.82
CA SER A 58 -10.27 0.36 2.74
C SER A 58 -11.08 1.64 2.89
N HIS A 59 -10.59 2.62 3.65
CA HIS A 59 -11.38 3.81 4.01
C HIS A 59 -10.76 5.12 3.53
N ASN A 60 -9.76 5.07 2.65
CA ASN A 60 -9.05 6.24 2.15
C ASN A 60 -8.55 7.16 3.29
N ARG A 61 -7.99 6.53 4.34
CA ARG A 61 -7.45 7.24 5.50
C ARG A 61 -5.95 7.45 5.33
N ARG A 62 -5.46 8.62 5.72
CA ARG A 62 -4.02 8.90 5.76
C ARG A 62 -3.44 8.19 6.97
N VAL A 63 -2.45 7.33 6.74
CA VAL A 63 -1.79 6.53 7.78
C VAL A 63 -0.35 6.99 7.90
N ILE A 64 0.10 7.23 9.13
CA ILE A 64 1.50 7.50 9.45
C ILE A 64 2.02 6.31 10.24
N ILE A 65 3.13 5.73 9.78
CA ILE A 65 3.82 4.65 10.48
C ILE A 65 5.14 5.21 11.03
N GLN A 66 5.32 5.07 12.34
CA GLN A 66 6.51 5.55 13.04
C GLN A 66 7.31 4.38 13.62
N GLY A 67 8.63 4.51 13.66
CA GLY A 67 9.52 3.53 14.26
C GLY A 67 10.98 3.78 13.86
N TYR A 68 11.91 3.13 14.55
CA TYR A 68 13.34 3.24 14.29
C TYR A 68 13.72 2.88 12.84
N HIS A 69 14.88 3.35 12.39
CA HIS A 69 15.38 2.99 11.06
C HIS A 69 15.63 1.47 10.98
N GLY A 70 15.44 0.90 9.79
CA GLY A 70 15.68 -0.54 9.57
C GLY A 70 14.60 -1.49 10.12
N THR A 71 13.52 -1.01 10.74
CA THR A 71 12.45 -1.88 11.29
C THR A 71 11.41 -2.36 10.26
N GLY A 72 11.71 -2.26 8.96
CA GLY A 72 10.83 -2.80 7.91
C GLY A 72 9.57 -2.00 7.56
N LYS A 73 9.42 -0.75 8.03
CA LYS A 73 8.22 0.09 7.80
C LYS A 73 7.77 0.17 6.32
N SER A 74 8.70 0.47 5.41
CA SER A 74 8.39 0.56 3.98
C SER A 74 7.98 -0.80 3.42
N THR A 75 8.74 -1.85 3.76
CA THR A 75 8.46 -3.22 3.35
C THR A 75 7.10 -3.70 3.87
N HIS A 76 6.68 -3.27 5.05
CA HIS A 76 5.36 -3.60 5.59
C HIS A 76 4.23 -3.07 4.71
N ILE A 77 4.32 -1.79 4.31
CA ILE A 77 3.35 -1.18 3.38
C ILE A 77 3.36 -1.91 2.04
N GLU A 78 4.55 -2.19 1.50
CA GLU A 78 4.72 -2.89 0.22
C GLU A 78 4.13 -4.31 0.28
N GLN A 79 4.32 -5.06 1.36
CA GLN A 79 3.78 -6.40 1.51
C GLN A 79 2.26 -6.40 1.73
N VAL A 80 1.70 -5.39 2.42
CA VAL A 80 0.23 -5.21 2.44
C VAL A 80 -0.30 -4.91 1.04
N ALA A 81 0.32 -3.99 0.31
CA ALA A 81 -0.06 -3.66 -1.05
C ALA A 81 0.04 -4.87 -2.00
N ALA A 82 1.11 -5.68 -1.88
CA ALA A 82 1.32 -6.88 -2.67
C ALA A 82 0.20 -7.91 -2.46
N ARG A 83 -0.19 -8.16 -1.20
CA ARG A 83 -1.26 -9.12 -0.85
C ARG A 83 -2.65 -8.66 -1.28
N LEU A 84 -2.88 -7.35 -1.29
CA LEU A 84 -4.13 -6.77 -1.79
C LEU A 84 -4.07 -6.43 -3.29
N ASN A 85 -2.97 -6.74 -3.98
CA ASN A 85 -2.79 -6.41 -5.37
C ASN A 85 -2.94 -4.90 -5.69
N TRP A 86 -2.59 -4.03 -4.76
CA TRP A 86 -2.65 -2.57 -4.94
C TRP A 86 -1.37 -2.06 -5.59
N PRO A 87 -1.47 -1.22 -6.63
CA PRO A 87 -0.33 -0.47 -7.15
C PRO A 87 0.28 0.40 -6.04
N CYS A 88 1.60 0.34 -5.86
CA CYS A 88 2.32 1.12 -4.87
C CYS A 88 3.37 2.01 -5.54
N VAL A 89 3.36 3.30 -5.22
CA VAL A 89 4.38 4.25 -5.67
C VAL A 89 5.09 4.82 -4.46
N ARG A 90 6.41 4.58 -4.40
CA ARG A 90 7.26 5.11 -3.35
C ARG A 90 7.88 6.43 -3.78
N VAL A 91 7.72 7.44 -2.95
CA VAL A 91 8.38 8.74 -3.11
C VAL A 91 9.27 8.95 -1.90
N ASN A 92 10.58 9.03 -2.11
CA ASN A 92 11.52 9.36 -1.05
C ASN A 92 11.53 10.87 -0.87
N LEU A 93 11.39 11.33 0.37
CA LEU A 93 11.45 12.74 0.72
C LEU A 93 12.82 13.04 1.31
N ASP A 94 13.60 13.87 0.62
CA ASP A 94 14.89 14.38 1.07
C ASP A 94 15.00 15.88 0.80
N SER A 95 16.16 16.49 1.06
CA SER A 95 16.38 17.93 0.86
C SER A 95 16.41 18.36 -0.60
N HIS A 96 16.48 17.44 -1.56
CA HIS A 96 16.55 17.74 -2.99
C HIS A 96 15.20 17.63 -3.69
N ILE A 97 14.20 16.96 -3.11
CA ILE A 97 12.87 16.86 -3.74
C ILE A 97 12.17 18.23 -3.74
N SER A 98 11.64 18.62 -4.90
CA SER A 98 10.88 19.85 -5.07
C SER A 98 9.39 19.59 -5.31
N ARG A 99 8.58 20.66 -5.21
CA ARG A 99 7.16 20.60 -5.55
C ARG A 99 6.92 20.15 -7.01
N ILE A 100 7.84 20.51 -7.90
CA ILE A 100 7.75 20.18 -9.33
C ILE A 100 7.89 18.66 -9.53
N ASP A 101 8.72 18.00 -8.72
CA ASP A 101 8.88 16.54 -8.78
C ASP A 101 7.63 15.79 -8.32
N LEU A 102 6.82 16.39 -7.44
CA LEU A 102 5.60 15.79 -6.90
C LEU A 102 4.35 16.04 -7.76
N ILE A 103 4.25 17.21 -8.39
CA ILE A 103 3.04 17.66 -9.10
C ILE A 103 3.24 17.60 -10.64
N GLY A 104 4.49 17.59 -11.09
CA GLY A 104 4.84 17.78 -12.49
C GLY A 104 5.06 19.25 -12.84
N LYS A 105 5.73 19.49 -13.97
CA LYS A 105 5.89 20.82 -14.57
C LYS A 105 4.89 20.97 -15.71
N ASP A 106 4.25 22.13 -15.84
CA ASP A 106 3.51 22.45 -17.06
C ASP A 106 4.46 22.40 -18.26
N ALA A 107 4.23 21.45 -19.15
CA ALA A 107 4.84 21.46 -20.47
C ALA A 107 4.06 22.47 -21.32
N ILE A 108 4.43 23.75 -21.23
CA ILE A 108 4.06 24.69 -22.30
C ILE A 108 4.81 24.21 -23.53
N LYS A 109 4.04 23.70 -24.50
CA LYS A 109 4.54 23.27 -25.80
C LYS A 109 4.46 24.43 -26.79
#